data_AF-A0A7G1IP54-F1
#
_entry.id   AF-A0A7G1IP54-F1
#
_cell.length_a   1.000
_cell.length_b   1.000
_cell.length_c   1.000
_cell.angle_alpha   90.00
_cell.angle_beta   90.00
_cell.angle_gamma   90.00
#
_symmetry.space_group_name_H-M   'P 1'
#
loop_
_entity.id
_entity.type
_entity.pdbx_description
1 polymer ?
#
loop_
_entity_poly.entity_id
_entity_poly.type
_entity_poly.pdbx_seq_one_letter_code
_entity_poly.pdbx_strand_id
1 'polypeptide(L)'
;MATNSRRRRRRQRILAWVAAGALASVVALVIVAGVVMLRRQEAPPSAVPPGVLTPGPTTSHPRKPRPAFQDASCPDVQLIAVPGTWESSPQDNPLNPVQFPKALLLNVTGPISQQFPGSRVQTYTVPYTAQFHNPLSSDGQISYNQSRAEGTRAMVQAMTDMTNKCPLTSYVVVGFSQGR
;
A
#
# COMPACT_ATOMS: atom_id res chain seq x y z
N MET A 1 -42.08 65.28 1.49
CA MET A 1 -41.87 63.89 1.01
C MET A 1 -40.39 63.48 0.84
N ALA A 2 -39.41 64.05 1.57
CA ALA A 2 -37.98 63.74 1.37
C ALA A 2 -37.31 62.86 2.47
N THR A 3 -38.00 62.61 3.58
CA THR A 3 -37.46 61.91 4.76
C THR A 3 -37.57 60.39 4.68
N ASN A 4 -38.58 59.84 3.99
CA ASN A 4 -38.80 58.38 3.89
C ASN A 4 -37.80 57.67 2.96
N SER A 5 -37.27 58.33 1.94
CA SER A 5 -36.31 57.75 0.99
C SER A 5 -34.92 57.53 1.61
N ARG A 6 -34.46 58.45 2.48
CA ARG A 6 -33.18 58.31 3.21
C ARG A 6 -33.22 57.16 4.22
N ARG A 7 -34.33 56.96 4.92
CA ARG A 7 -34.51 55.89 5.91
C ARG A 7 -34.53 54.49 5.25
N ARG A 8 -35.15 54.37 4.07
CA ARG A 8 -35.18 53.14 3.26
C ARG A 8 -33.79 52.77 2.71
N ARG A 9 -33.04 53.74 2.17
CA ARG A 9 -31.64 53.53 1.73
C ARG A 9 -30.71 53.12 2.87
N ARG A 10 -30.88 53.69 4.07
CA ARG A 10 -30.09 53.31 5.26
C ARG A 10 -30.38 51.89 5.71
N ARG A 11 -31.66 51.48 5.72
CA ARG A 11 -32.06 50.08 6.00
C ARG A 11 -31.55 49.08 4.96
N GLN A 12 -31.61 49.42 3.67
CA GLN A 12 -31.06 48.57 2.60
C GLN A 12 -29.54 48.42 2.69
N ARG A 13 -28.82 49.49 3.07
CA ARG A 13 -27.38 49.41 3.34
C ARG A 13 -27.11 48.50 4.54
N ILE A 14 -27.82 48.66 5.64
CA ILE A 14 -27.66 47.80 6.83
C ILE A 14 -27.94 46.33 6.49
N LEU A 15 -29.00 46.03 5.74
CA LEU A 15 -29.31 44.68 5.27
C LEU A 15 -28.22 44.12 4.35
N ALA A 16 -27.64 44.93 3.46
CA ALA A 16 -26.52 44.53 2.62
C ALA A 16 -25.24 44.23 3.43
N TRP A 17 -24.94 45.03 4.46
CA TRP A 17 -23.82 44.78 5.37
C TRP A 17 -24.02 43.50 6.20
N VAL A 18 -25.24 43.22 6.65
CA VAL A 18 -25.58 41.98 7.37
C VAL A 18 -25.47 40.77 6.46
N ALA A 19 -25.96 40.85 5.22
CA ALA A 19 -25.84 39.76 4.24
C ALA A 19 -24.37 39.49 3.86
N ALA A 20 -23.57 40.54 3.67
CA ALA A 20 -22.13 40.40 3.42
C ALA A 20 -21.39 39.77 4.61
N GLY A 21 -21.72 40.16 5.84
CA GLY A 21 -21.17 39.56 7.06
C GLY A 21 -21.53 38.08 7.22
N ALA A 22 -22.77 37.71 6.91
CA ALA A 22 -23.23 36.32 6.95
C ALA A 22 -22.48 35.45 5.92
N LEU A 23 -22.32 35.93 4.69
CA LEU A 23 -21.60 35.20 3.64
C LEU A 23 -20.11 35.04 4.00
N ALA A 24 -19.47 36.10 4.49
CA ALA A 24 -18.08 36.05 4.93
C ALA A 24 -17.88 35.03 6.08
N SER A 25 -18.85 34.95 7.00
CA SER A 25 -18.81 34.00 8.12
C SER A 25 -18.93 32.55 7.64
N VAL A 26 -19.80 32.27 6.67
CA VAL A 26 -19.94 30.93 6.07
C VAL A 26 -18.67 30.53 5.33
N VAL A 27 -18.08 31.44 4.55
CA VAL A 27 -16.81 31.18 3.84
C VAL A 27 -15.68 30.90 4.84
N ALA A 28 -15.59 31.69 5.91
CA ALA A 28 -14.61 31.45 6.97
C ALA A 28 -14.79 30.08 7.64
N LEU A 29 -16.04 29.66 7.91
CA LEU A 29 -16.33 28.34 8.47
C LEU A 29 -15.91 27.20 7.55
N VAL A 30 -16.16 27.33 6.23
CA VAL A 30 -15.74 26.32 5.24
C VAL A 30 -14.22 26.23 5.17
N ILE A 31 -13.52 27.37 5.18
CA ILE A 31 -12.05 27.40 5.19
C ILE A 31 -11.51 26.74 6.46
N VAL A 32 -12.05 27.07 7.63
CA VAL A 32 -11.64 26.48 8.91
C VAL A 32 -11.90 24.97 8.92
N ALA A 33 -13.07 24.51 8.46
CA ALA A 33 -13.39 23.09 8.35
C ALA A 33 -12.44 22.34 7.40
N GLY A 34 -12.12 22.95 6.25
CA GLY A 34 -11.14 22.43 5.30
C GLY A 34 -9.75 22.31 5.91
N VAL A 35 -9.27 23.37 6.59
CA VAL A 35 -7.97 23.38 7.27
C VAL A 35 -7.93 22.34 8.40
N VAL A 36 -9.01 22.15 9.15
CA VAL A 36 -9.09 21.12 10.21
C VAL A 36 -9.08 19.72 9.60
N MET A 37 -9.78 19.46 8.49
CA MET A 37 -9.70 18.15 7.81
C MET A 37 -8.31 17.88 7.23
N LEU A 38 -7.68 18.88 6.61
CA LEU A 38 -6.31 18.78 6.08
C LEU A 38 -5.28 18.60 7.20
N ARG A 39 -5.47 19.21 8.37
CA ARG A 39 -4.60 19.01 9.55
C ARG A 39 -4.86 17.70 10.29
N ARG A 40 -6.07 17.13 10.19
CA ARG A 40 -6.42 15.81 10.74
C ARG A 40 -5.91 14.65 9.88
N GLN A 41 -5.59 14.91 8.61
CA GLN A 41 -4.75 14.01 7.83
C GLN A 41 -3.31 14.16 8.33
N GLU A 42 -3.04 13.64 9.52
CA GLU A 42 -1.68 13.32 9.93
C GLU A 42 -1.07 12.50 8.80
N ALA A 43 -0.01 13.03 8.17
CA ALA A 43 0.82 12.24 7.29
C ALA A 43 1.22 10.98 8.09
N PRO A 44 1.06 9.76 7.54
CA PRO A 44 1.63 8.59 8.20
C PRO A 44 3.10 8.91 8.46
N PRO A 45 3.63 8.63 9.67
CA PRO A 45 4.98 9.02 10.02
C PRO A 45 5.92 8.55 8.91
N SER A 46 6.58 9.51 8.28
CA SER A 46 7.62 9.23 7.32
C SER A 46 8.66 8.40 8.05
N ALA A 47 8.84 7.15 7.63
CA ALA A 47 9.80 6.21 8.20
C ALA A 47 11.23 6.58 7.77
N VAL A 48 11.63 7.83 8.03
CA VAL A 48 13.02 8.27 7.89
C VAL A 48 13.54 8.52 9.31
N PRO A 49 14.32 7.58 9.87
CA PRO A 49 14.94 7.76 11.17
C PRO A 49 15.90 8.97 11.12
N PRO A 50 15.84 9.89 12.08
CA PRO A 50 16.93 10.81 12.31
C PRO A 50 18.11 10.05 12.92
N GLY A 51 19.25 10.06 12.23
CA GLY A 51 20.52 9.62 12.77
C GLY A 51 21.08 8.35 12.13
N VAL A 52 22.01 8.55 11.20
CA VAL A 52 23.00 7.53 10.81
C VAL A 52 23.98 7.39 11.97
N LEU A 53 23.60 6.63 12.98
CA LEU A 53 24.51 5.95 13.88
C LEU A 53 23.98 4.53 13.96
N THR A 54 24.63 3.59 13.26
CA THR A 54 24.32 2.17 13.39
C THR A 54 24.42 1.80 14.87
N PRO A 55 23.32 1.45 15.56
CA PRO A 55 23.46 0.70 16.78
C PRO A 55 24.11 -0.62 16.36
N GLY A 56 25.23 -0.99 16.99
CA GLY A 56 25.73 -2.35 16.90
C GLY A 56 24.61 -3.35 17.23
N PRO A 57 24.67 -4.61 16.78
CA PRO A 57 23.56 -5.55 16.88
C PRO A 57 23.16 -5.77 18.34
N THR A 58 22.21 -4.98 18.83
CA THR A 58 21.53 -5.23 20.10
C THR A 58 20.53 -6.33 19.81
N THR A 59 20.88 -7.56 20.15
CA THR A 59 19.98 -8.71 20.16
C THR A 59 18.98 -8.55 21.30
N SER A 60 18.05 -7.60 21.20
CA SER A 60 16.97 -7.39 22.18
C SER A 60 15.67 -8.08 21.79
N HIS A 61 15.64 -8.77 20.65
CA HIS A 61 14.51 -9.62 20.29
C HIS A 61 14.82 -11.05 20.72
N PRO A 62 13.96 -11.70 21.53
CA PRO A 62 14.11 -13.11 21.84
C PRO A 62 14.09 -13.89 20.53
N ARG A 63 15.27 -14.34 20.08
CA ARG A 63 15.38 -15.24 18.92
C ARG A 63 14.94 -16.62 19.38
N LYS A 64 13.90 -17.15 18.75
CA LYS A 64 13.62 -18.58 18.82
C LYS A 64 14.91 -19.33 18.43
N PRO A 65 15.32 -20.36 19.20
CA PRO A 65 16.47 -21.17 18.82
C PRO A 65 16.30 -21.69 17.40
N ARG A 66 17.30 -21.47 16.54
CA ARG A 66 17.32 -22.01 15.17
C ARG A 66 17.29 -23.54 15.27
N PRO A 67 16.31 -24.22 14.67
CA PRO A 67 16.28 -25.68 14.66
C PRO A 67 17.55 -26.26 14.01
N ALA A 68 18.00 -27.42 14.49
CA ALA A 68 19.18 -28.07 13.92
C ALA A 68 18.88 -28.73 12.56
N PHE A 69 17.63 -29.10 12.32
CA PHE A 69 17.16 -29.75 11.10
C PHE A 69 15.73 -29.33 10.76
N GLN A 70 15.35 -29.55 9.50
CA GLN A 70 13.98 -29.45 9.01
C GLN A 70 13.67 -30.63 8.08
N ASP A 71 12.43 -30.76 7.65
CA ASP A 71 12.01 -31.81 6.73
C ASP A 71 12.74 -31.71 5.37
N ALA A 72 13.06 -32.84 4.75
CA ALA A 72 13.78 -32.87 3.47
C ALA A 72 12.94 -32.34 2.28
N SER A 73 11.62 -32.24 2.44
CA SER A 73 10.73 -31.61 1.45
C SER A 73 10.79 -30.08 1.45
N CYS A 74 11.44 -29.47 2.44
CA CYS A 74 11.59 -28.03 2.52
C CYS A 74 12.60 -27.52 1.50
N PRO A 75 12.27 -26.44 0.75
CA PRO A 75 13.24 -25.84 -0.15
C PRO A 75 14.37 -25.15 0.64
N ASP A 76 15.60 -25.21 0.14
CA ASP A 76 16.71 -24.43 0.73
C ASP A 76 16.43 -22.92 0.66
N VAL A 77 15.86 -22.48 -0.47
CA VAL A 77 15.51 -21.08 -0.73
C VAL A 77 14.08 -20.98 -1.27
N GLN A 78 13.30 -20.05 -0.73
CA GLN A 78 12.06 -19.60 -1.35
C GLN A 78 12.30 -18.26 -2.06
N LEU A 79 12.14 -18.23 -3.37
CA LEU A 79 12.18 -17.01 -4.17
C LEU A 79 10.76 -16.47 -4.28
N ILE A 80 10.50 -15.35 -3.62
CA ILE A 80 9.22 -14.65 -3.63
C ILE A 80 9.26 -13.57 -4.69
N ALA A 81 8.43 -13.70 -5.70
CA ALA A 81 8.21 -12.71 -6.74
C ALA A 81 6.90 -11.96 -6.46
N VAL A 82 6.96 -10.62 -6.39
CA VAL A 82 5.79 -9.77 -6.21
C VAL A 82 5.52 -9.02 -7.53
N PRO A 83 4.53 -9.47 -8.33
CA PRO A 83 4.28 -8.88 -9.65
C PRO A 83 3.81 -7.43 -9.60
N GLY A 84 3.91 -6.74 -10.73
CA GLY A 84 3.40 -5.38 -10.89
C GLY A 84 1.89 -5.32 -11.00
N THR A 85 1.39 -4.10 -11.23
CA THR A 85 -0.03 -3.86 -11.50
C THR A 85 -0.45 -4.58 -12.78
N TRP A 86 -1.60 -5.26 -12.71
CA TRP A 86 -2.19 -6.09 -13.76
C TRP A 86 -1.35 -7.31 -14.17
N GLU A 87 -0.47 -7.76 -13.28
CA GLU A 87 0.40 -8.93 -13.50
C GLU A 87 0.14 -10.06 -12.48
N SER A 88 -0.89 -9.94 -11.64
CA SER A 88 -1.29 -10.96 -10.67
C SER A 88 -2.80 -10.95 -10.43
N SER A 89 -3.28 -12.01 -9.79
CA SER A 89 -4.65 -12.18 -9.35
C SER A 89 -4.68 -13.05 -8.09
N PRO A 90 -5.64 -12.88 -7.15
CA PRO A 90 -5.79 -13.74 -5.98
C PRO A 90 -6.12 -15.20 -6.35
N GLN A 91 -6.59 -15.43 -7.57
CA GLN A 91 -6.91 -16.78 -8.08
C GLN A 91 -5.74 -17.43 -8.82
N ASP A 92 -4.62 -16.74 -9.04
CA ASP A 92 -3.49 -17.32 -9.75
C ASP A 92 -2.77 -18.35 -8.87
N ASN A 93 -2.19 -19.38 -9.48
CA ASN A 93 -1.45 -20.38 -8.74
C ASN A 93 -0.05 -19.82 -8.42
N PRO A 94 0.30 -19.64 -7.13
CA PRO A 94 1.58 -19.02 -6.78
C PRO A 94 2.81 -19.85 -7.17
N LEU A 95 2.66 -21.18 -7.31
CA LEU A 95 3.75 -22.08 -7.71
C LEU A 95 3.82 -22.29 -9.22
N ASN A 96 2.79 -21.88 -9.96
CA ASN A 96 2.74 -21.98 -11.41
C ASN A 96 1.85 -20.84 -11.98
N PRO A 97 2.33 -19.59 -11.95
CA PRO A 97 1.56 -18.43 -12.40
C PRO A 97 1.38 -18.46 -13.91
N VAL A 98 0.12 -18.62 -14.36
CA VAL A 98 -0.21 -18.77 -15.79
C VAL A 98 -1.23 -17.76 -16.29
N GLN A 99 -1.93 -17.04 -15.39
CA GLN A 99 -2.97 -16.10 -15.79
C GLN A 99 -2.42 -14.88 -16.54
N PHE A 100 -1.19 -14.47 -16.21
CA PHE A 100 -0.55 -13.28 -16.78
C PHE A 100 0.76 -13.65 -17.48
N PRO A 101 0.72 -14.26 -18.69
CA PRO A 101 1.92 -14.78 -19.37
C PRO A 101 2.92 -13.69 -19.78
N LYS A 102 2.52 -12.41 -19.73
CA LYS A 102 3.37 -11.24 -20.02
C LYS A 102 3.90 -10.54 -18.76
N ALA A 103 3.63 -11.07 -17.57
CA ALA A 103 4.12 -10.50 -16.32
C ALA A 103 5.65 -10.46 -16.32
N LEU A 104 6.24 -9.31 -16.01
CA LEU A 104 7.68 -9.09 -16.19
C LEU A 104 8.54 -10.09 -15.42
N LEU A 105 8.14 -10.40 -14.18
CA LEU A 105 8.90 -11.27 -13.29
C LEU A 105 8.92 -12.74 -13.74
N LEU A 106 8.05 -13.16 -14.67
CA LEU A 106 8.14 -14.51 -15.27
C LEU A 106 9.44 -14.72 -16.05
N ASN A 107 10.03 -13.65 -16.58
CA ASN A 107 11.35 -13.70 -17.22
C ASN A 107 12.48 -13.97 -16.22
N VAL A 108 12.21 -13.86 -14.91
CA VAL A 108 13.15 -14.18 -13.83
C VAL A 108 12.80 -15.53 -13.21
N THR A 109 11.55 -15.72 -12.80
CA THR A 109 11.12 -16.95 -12.10
C THR A 109 11.10 -18.16 -13.03
N GLY A 110 10.65 -18.03 -14.27
CA GLY A 110 10.58 -19.13 -15.24
C GLY A 110 11.93 -19.82 -15.47
N PRO A 111 12.99 -19.09 -15.87
CA PRO A 111 14.32 -19.66 -16.03
C PRO A 111 14.88 -20.25 -14.74
N ILE A 112 14.62 -19.66 -13.58
CA ILE A 112 15.08 -20.19 -12.28
C ILE A 112 14.43 -21.54 -11.98
N SER A 113 13.13 -21.68 -12.18
CA SER A 113 12.41 -22.96 -11.98
C SER A 113 12.86 -24.06 -12.95
N GLN A 114 13.42 -23.70 -14.11
CA GLN A 114 14.00 -24.64 -15.06
C GLN A 114 15.44 -25.04 -14.71
N GLN A 115 16.21 -24.13 -14.13
CA GLN A 115 17.63 -24.34 -13.79
C GLN A 115 17.84 -25.04 -12.45
N PHE A 116 16.92 -24.86 -11.50
CA PHE A 116 17.02 -25.41 -10.16
C PHE A 116 15.83 -26.31 -9.86
N PRO A 117 16.04 -27.48 -9.23
CA PRO A 117 14.94 -28.27 -8.72
C PRO A 117 14.24 -27.52 -7.58
N GLY A 118 12.93 -27.78 -7.41
CA GLY A 118 12.11 -27.12 -6.39
C GLY A 118 12.59 -27.33 -4.95
N SER A 119 13.38 -28.38 -4.68
CA SER A 119 14.03 -28.61 -3.38
C SER A 119 15.18 -27.64 -3.09
N ARG A 120 15.78 -27.04 -4.11
CA ARG A 120 16.84 -26.01 -3.94
C ARG A 120 16.24 -24.62 -3.96
N VAL A 121 15.42 -24.32 -4.96
CA VAL A 121 14.75 -23.02 -5.08
C VAL A 121 13.28 -23.25 -5.41
N GLN A 122 12.40 -22.89 -4.48
CA GLN A 122 10.97 -22.82 -4.75
C GLN A 122 10.61 -21.39 -5.17
N THR A 123 10.21 -21.21 -6.42
CA THR A 123 9.63 -19.95 -6.87
C THR A 123 8.19 -19.83 -6.40
N TYR A 124 7.85 -18.69 -5.81
CA TYR A 124 6.52 -18.37 -5.32
C TYR A 124 6.14 -16.97 -5.81
N THR A 125 5.11 -16.87 -6.64
CA THR A 125 4.59 -15.59 -7.14
C THR A 125 3.40 -15.17 -6.28
N VAL A 126 3.45 -13.99 -5.68
CA VAL A 126 2.41 -13.53 -4.75
C VAL A 126 1.07 -13.35 -5.49
N PRO A 127 0.03 -14.11 -5.13
CA PRO A 127 -1.30 -13.97 -5.72
C PRO A 127 -2.06 -12.87 -4.98
N TYR A 128 -2.31 -11.77 -5.66
CA TYR A 128 -3.03 -10.62 -5.11
C TYR A 128 -3.69 -9.84 -6.25
N THR A 129 -4.60 -8.94 -5.91
CA THR A 129 -5.45 -8.25 -6.89
C THR A 129 -4.65 -7.39 -7.88
N ALA A 130 -3.51 -6.83 -7.47
CA ALA A 130 -2.59 -6.08 -8.34
C ALA A 130 -3.26 -5.00 -9.20
N GLN A 131 -4.22 -4.24 -8.66
CA GLN A 131 -4.96 -3.22 -9.40
C GLN A 131 -4.52 -1.80 -9.05
N PHE A 132 -4.89 -0.87 -9.93
CA PHE A 132 -4.73 0.56 -9.75
C PHE A 132 -5.97 1.26 -10.31
N HIS A 133 -6.89 1.64 -9.43
CA HIS A 133 -8.05 2.44 -9.82
C HIS A 133 -7.64 3.86 -10.23
N ASN A 134 -8.06 4.29 -11.43
CA ASN A 134 -7.98 5.68 -11.86
C ASN A 134 -9.28 6.42 -11.52
N PRO A 135 -9.26 7.43 -10.63
CA PRO A 135 -10.46 8.16 -10.19
C PRO A 135 -11.21 8.91 -11.31
N LEU A 136 -10.57 9.11 -12.46
CA LEU A 136 -11.18 9.75 -13.63
C LEU A 136 -11.88 8.75 -14.56
N SER A 137 -11.86 7.46 -14.23
CA SER A 137 -12.41 6.38 -15.04
C SER A 137 -13.39 5.52 -14.24
N SER A 138 -14.30 4.82 -14.94
CA SER A 138 -15.20 3.83 -14.35
C SER A 138 -14.67 2.41 -14.62
N ASP A 139 -13.44 2.14 -14.20
CA ASP A 139 -12.74 0.87 -14.47
C ASP A 139 -13.15 -0.29 -13.55
N GLY A 140 -13.91 -0.02 -12.49
CA GLY A 140 -14.36 -1.03 -11.51
C GLY A 140 -13.23 -1.64 -10.67
N GLN A 141 -12.04 -1.05 -10.68
CA GLN A 141 -10.88 -1.55 -9.96
C GLN A 141 -10.88 -1.14 -8.48
N ILE A 142 -10.18 -1.90 -7.65
CA ILE A 142 -9.87 -1.48 -6.27
C ILE A 142 -8.82 -0.37 -6.26
N SER A 143 -8.79 0.40 -5.17
CA SER A 143 -7.78 1.44 -5.01
C SER A 143 -6.36 0.85 -4.90
N TYR A 144 -5.37 1.62 -5.35
CA TYR A 144 -3.95 1.25 -5.20
C TYR A 144 -3.58 0.89 -3.75
N ASN A 145 -4.10 1.65 -2.77
CA ASN A 145 -3.81 1.42 -1.36
C ASN A 145 -4.38 0.08 -0.86
N GLN A 146 -5.59 -0.28 -1.29
CA GLN A 146 -6.19 -1.59 -0.97
C GLN A 146 -5.38 -2.72 -1.61
N SER A 147 -5.03 -2.57 -2.90
CA SER A 147 -4.24 -3.56 -3.64
C SER A 147 -2.87 -3.79 -3.01
N ARG A 148 -2.12 -2.72 -2.71
CA ARG A 148 -0.81 -2.78 -2.05
C ARG A 148 -0.90 -3.42 -0.67
N ALA A 149 -1.91 -3.06 0.12
CA ALA A 149 -2.10 -3.63 1.45
C ALA A 149 -2.43 -5.13 1.38
N GLU A 150 -3.23 -5.56 0.41
CA GLU A 150 -3.50 -6.97 0.15
C GLU A 150 -2.24 -7.73 -0.26
N GLY A 151 -1.48 -7.23 -1.25
CA GLY A 151 -0.24 -7.86 -1.69
C GLY A 151 0.78 -7.99 -0.57
N THR A 152 0.90 -6.97 0.28
CA THR A 152 1.77 -7.00 1.47
C THR A 152 1.34 -8.09 2.45
N ARG A 153 0.03 -8.19 2.75
CA ARG A 153 -0.49 -9.25 3.63
C ARG A 153 -0.26 -10.64 3.04
N ALA A 154 -0.54 -10.83 1.74
CA ALA A 154 -0.34 -12.11 1.06
C ALA A 154 1.12 -12.55 1.07
N MET A 155 2.05 -11.63 0.79
CA MET A 155 3.49 -11.88 0.86
C MET A 155 3.93 -12.28 2.28
N VAL A 156 3.56 -11.48 3.29
CA VAL A 156 3.93 -11.74 4.69
C VAL A 156 3.34 -13.06 5.17
N GLN A 157 2.10 -13.38 4.77
CA GLN A 157 1.47 -14.66 5.08
C GLN A 157 2.27 -15.82 4.47
N ALA A 158 2.61 -15.74 3.18
CA ALA A 158 3.39 -16.79 2.51
C ALA A 158 4.77 -17.00 3.16
N MET A 159 5.46 -15.91 3.52
CA MET A 159 6.72 -15.98 4.26
C MET A 159 6.55 -16.62 5.63
N THR A 160 5.50 -16.24 6.36
CA THR A 160 5.18 -16.78 7.69
C THR A 160 4.88 -18.27 7.62
N ASP A 161 4.08 -18.69 6.64
CA ASP A 161 3.72 -20.09 6.42
C ASP A 161 4.97 -20.92 6.08
N MET A 162 5.83 -20.40 5.20
CA MET A 162 7.11 -21.05 4.89
C MET A 162 8.04 -21.10 6.10
N THR A 163 8.16 -20.03 6.89
CA THR A 163 9.01 -20.03 8.10
C THR A 163 8.49 -21.00 9.15
N ASN A 164 7.17 -21.11 9.31
CA ASN A 164 6.55 -22.03 10.24
C ASN A 164 6.75 -23.49 9.81
N LYS A 165 6.66 -23.78 8.51
CA LYS A 165 6.87 -25.12 7.95
C LYS A 165 8.35 -25.51 7.86
N CYS A 166 9.18 -24.57 7.41
CA CYS A 166 10.57 -24.74 7.01
C CYS A 166 11.44 -23.62 7.60
N PRO A 167 11.77 -23.70 8.90
CA PRO A 167 12.42 -22.61 9.65
C PRO A 167 13.88 -22.33 9.23
N LEU A 168 14.46 -23.15 8.36
CA LEU A 168 15.81 -22.99 7.82
C LEU A 168 15.82 -22.51 6.36
N THR A 169 14.66 -22.41 5.72
CA THR A 169 14.54 -21.87 4.36
C THR A 169 14.96 -20.40 4.33
N SER A 170 15.82 -20.05 3.38
CA SER A 170 16.24 -18.67 3.14
C SER A 170 15.34 -18.00 2.11
N TYR A 171 15.31 -16.67 2.08
CA TYR A 171 14.43 -15.92 1.19
C TYR A 171 15.20 -15.06 0.20
N VAL A 172 14.75 -15.08 -1.05
CA VAL A 172 15.07 -14.06 -2.05
C VAL A 172 13.77 -13.38 -2.41
N VAL A 173 13.72 -12.06 -2.33
CA VAL A 173 12.52 -11.29 -2.65
C VAL A 173 12.82 -10.39 -3.84
N VAL A 174 11.98 -10.47 -4.87
CA VAL A 174 12.03 -9.60 -6.05
C VAL A 174 10.66 -9.00 -6.30
N GLY A 175 10.64 -7.72 -6.68
CA GLY A 175 9.42 -6.95 -6.85
C GLY A 175 9.49 -6.05 -8.08
N PHE A 176 8.35 -5.89 -8.76
CA PHE A 176 8.22 -4.99 -9.91
C PHE A 176 7.06 -4.02 -9.72
N SER A 177 7.26 -2.74 -10.06
CA SER A 177 6.24 -1.68 -9.99
C SER A 177 5.52 -1.64 -8.63
N GLN A 178 4.22 -1.95 -8.56
CA GLN A 178 3.46 -2.04 -7.30
C GLN A 178 4.02 -3.08 -6.32
N GLY A 179 4.66 -4.13 -6.82
CA GLY A 179 5.29 -5.16 -6.00
C GLY A 179 6.68 -4.80 -5.45
N ARG A 180 7.20 -3.60 -5.75
CA ARG A 180 8.42 -3.05 -5.14
C ARG A 180 8.08 -2.22 -3.91
#